data_AF-A0A7S2JMU3-F1
#
_entry.id   AF-A0A7S2JMU3-F1
#
_cell.length_a   1.000
_cell.length_b   1.000
_cell.length_c   1.000
_cell.angle_alpha   90.00
_cell.angle_beta   90.00
_cell.angle_gamma   90.00
#
_symmetry.space_group_name_H-M   'P 1'
#
loop_
_entity.id
_entity.type
_entity.pdbx_description
1 polymer ?
#
loop_
_entity_poly.entity_id
_entity_poly.type
_entity_poly.pdbx_seq_one_letter_code
_entity_poly.pdbx_strand_id
1 'polypeptide(L)'
;MAGDVAVFMSFFLVVLAGFVQAFLGVGLLSDSPLLLTWALLQGFLGRDTDQLSFLGLEQELPVIGPLLFFLFLCVTTILLLNLLTAQFAFTFQRVADNSRQEFALKRARLLVDRQPGRGTAPPPFNLIEVCLFPLGRE
;
A
#
# COMPACT_ATOMS: atom_id res chain seq x y z
N MET A 1 18.12 4.52 0.63
CA MET A 1 16.77 4.06 0.24
C MET A 1 15.93 3.70 1.44
N ALA A 2 16.05 2.51 2.05
CA ALA A 2 15.28 2.19 3.28
C ALA A 2 15.50 3.22 4.40
N GLY A 3 16.71 3.79 4.49
CA GLY A 3 17.02 4.90 5.39
C GLY A 3 16.23 6.19 5.09
N ASP A 4 16.11 6.58 3.81
CA ASP A 4 15.38 7.79 3.42
C ASP A 4 13.87 7.64 3.67
N VAL A 5 13.34 6.44 3.43
CA VAL A 5 11.95 6.09 3.79
C VAL A 5 11.76 6.11 5.30
N ALA A 6 12.70 5.56 6.07
CA ALA A 6 12.62 5.48 7.53
C ALA A 6 12.67 6.87 8.16
N VAL A 7 13.49 7.78 7.63
CA VAL A 7 13.52 9.20 8.06
C VAL A 7 12.17 9.86 7.80
N PHE A 8 11.58 9.64 6.62
CA PHE A 8 10.28 10.23 6.31
C PHE A 8 9.12 9.59 7.10
N MET A 9 9.15 8.28 7.33
CA MET A 9 8.20 7.59 8.22
C MET A 9 8.35 8.05 9.67
N SER A 10 9.56 8.40 10.11
CA SER A 10 9.77 9.02 11.42
C SER A 10 9.06 10.37 11.52
N PHE A 11 9.13 11.22 10.49
CA PHE A 11 8.35 12.47 10.46
C PHE A 11 6.84 12.23 10.55
N PHE A 12 6.31 11.24 9.82
CA PHE A 12 4.90 10.86 9.90
C PHE A 12 4.50 10.44 11.32
N LEU A 13 5.30 9.59 11.97
CA LEU A 13 5.02 9.13 13.33
C LEU A 13 5.08 10.26 14.36
N VAL A 14 6.02 11.20 14.21
CA VAL A 14 6.12 12.38 15.08
C VAL A 14 4.88 13.28 14.94
N VAL A 15 4.43 13.52 13.71
CA VAL A 15 3.19 14.30 13.46
C VAL A 15 1.98 13.60 14.08
N LEU A 16 1.86 12.27 13.92
CA LEU A 16 0.77 11.49 14.49
C LEU A 16 0.78 11.52 16.02
N ALA A 17 1.96 11.37 16.64
CA ALA A 17 2.12 11.51 18.08
C ALA A 17 1.74 12.92 18.59
N GLY A 18 2.07 13.97 17.82
CA GLY A 18 1.67 15.35 18.13
C GLY A 18 0.16 15.56 18.12
N PHE A 19 -0.55 14.96 17.17
CA PHE A 19 -2.02 14.99 17.16
C PHE A 19 -2.61 14.22 18.34
N VAL A 20 -2.11 13.01 18.63
CA VAL A 20 -2.53 12.23 19.82
C VAL A 20 -2.35 13.05 21.09
N GLN A 21 -1.20 13.74 21.25
CA GLN A 21 -0.95 14.64 22.37
C GLN A 21 -1.93 15.83 22.40
N ALA A 22 -2.28 16.41 21.25
CA ALA A 22 -3.26 17.49 21.17
C ALA A 22 -4.64 17.04 21.64
N PHE A 23 -5.10 15.85 21.21
CA PHE A 23 -6.39 15.29 21.68
C PHE A 23 -6.37 14.94 23.17
N LEU A 24 -5.23 14.47 23.71
CA LEU A 24 -5.05 14.26 25.14
C LEU A 24 -5.08 15.59 25.93
N GLY A 25 -4.41 16.63 25.43
CA GLY A 25 -4.35 17.94 26.07
C GLY A 25 -5.68 18.69 26.09
N VAL A 26 -6.55 18.39 25.14
CA VAL A 26 -7.94 18.90 25.08
C VAL A 26 -8.86 18.15 26.07
N GLY A 27 -8.38 17.08 26.73
CA GLY A 27 -9.11 16.39 27.80
C GLY A 27 -10.16 15.39 27.31
N LEU A 28 -10.13 15.02 26.02
CA LEU A 28 -11.20 14.28 25.36
C LEU A 28 -11.29 12.81 25.77
N LEU A 29 -10.25 12.26 26.41
CA LEU A 29 -10.28 10.96 27.09
C LEU A 29 -9.33 11.00 28.30
N SER A 30 -9.87 11.06 29.52
CA SER A 30 -9.09 11.01 30.76
C SER A 30 -8.58 9.60 31.11
N ASP A 31 -9.20 8.55 30.54
CA ASP A 31 -9.07 7.20 31.10
C ASP A 31 -8.03 6.31 30.41
N SER A 32 -7.75 6.48 29.10
CA SER A 32 -6.65 5.72 28.47
C SER A 32 -6.17 6.30 27.11
N PRO A 33 -4.85 6.55 26.95
CA PRO A 33 -4.29 7.06 25.69
C PRO A 33 -4.34 6.03 24.56
N LEU A 34 -4.32 4.74 24.90
CA LEU A 34 -4.42 3.65 23.94
C LEU A 34 -5.79 3.61 23.25
N LEU A 35 -6.87 3.87 24.00
CA LEU A 35 -8.22 3.88 23.45
C LEU A 35 -8.44 5.08 22.51
N LEU A 36 -7.91 6.25 22.89
CA LEU A 36 -7.89 7.44 22.04
C LEU A 36 -7.16 7.15 20.72
N THR A 37 -5.97 6.56 20.80
CA THR A 37 -5.17 6.21 19.62
C THR A 37 -5.92 5.22 18.72
N TRP A 38 -6.57 4.22 19.32
CA TRP A 38 -7.37 3.23 18.61
C TRP A 38 -8.60 3.85 17.92
N ALA A 39 -9.28 4.78 18.58
CA ALA A 39 -10.43 5.46 18.01
C ALA A 39 -10.05 6.43 16.87
N LEU A 40 -8.96 7.18 17.01
CA LEU A 40 -8.41 8.01 15.93
C LEU A 40 -8.06 7.16 14.70
N LEU A 41 -7.49 5.97 14.92
CA LEU A 41 -7.20 5.03 13.84
C LEU A 41 -8.50 4.58 13.15
N GLN A 42 -9.55 4.22 13.89
CA GLN A 42 -10.84 3.83 13.30
C GLN A 42 -11.49 4.97 12.51
N GLY A 43 -11.46 6.19 13.04
CA GLY A 43 -11.95 7.38 12.35
C GLY A 43 -11.16 7.68 11.06
N PHE A 44 -9.84 7.49 11.08
CA PHE A 44 -9.01 7.57 9.86
C PHE A 44 -9.34 6.48 8.84
N LEU A 45 -9.63 5.25 9.29
CA LEU A 45 -10.05 4.15 8.41
C LEU A 45 -11.48 4.32 7.85
N GLY A 46 -12.17 5.42 8.16
CA GLY A 46 -13.51 5.71 7.65
C GLY A 46 -14.61 4.86 8.29
N ARG A 47 -14.38 4.35 9.50
CA ARG A 47 -15.43 3.68 10.28
C ARG A 47 -16.37 4.74 10.86
N ASP A 48 -17.57 4.81 10.30
CA ASP A 48 -18.75 5.65 10.64
C ASP A 48 -18.49 6.98 11.36
N THR A 49 -18.84 8.10 10.73
CA THR A 49 -18.73 9.48 11.25
C THR A 49 -19.45 9.70 12.59
N ASP A 50 -20.43 8.85 12.93
CA ASP A 50 -21.11 8.82 14.23
C ASP A 50 -20.19 8.42 15.41
N GLN A 51 -18.96 7.96 15.14
CA GLN A 51 -17.94 7.75 16.17
C GLN A 51 -17.42 9.07 16.79
N LEU A 52 -17.62 10.22 16.13
CA LEU A 52 -17.32 11.53 16.72
C LEU A 52 -18.11 11.76 18.02
N SER A 53 -19.36 11.28 18.03
CA SER A 53 -20.29 11.25 19.15
C SER A 53 -19.83 10.28 20.26
N PHE A 54 -19.25 9.13 19.87
CA PHE A 54 -18.69 8.13 20.80
C PHE A 54 -17.46 8.65 21.56
N LEU A 55 -16.72 9.58 20.97
CA LEU A 55 -15.55 10.21 21.59
C LEU A 55 -15.91 11.35 22.54
N GLY A 56 -17.20 11.66 22.76
CA GLY A 56 -17.65 12.75 23.64
C GLY A 56 -17.23 14.15 23.17
N LEU A 57 -16.66 14.26 21.97
CA LEU A 57 -16.04 15.47 21.42
C LEU A 57 -17.05 16.62 21.32
N GLU A 58 -18.29 16.30 20.94
CA GLU A 58 -19.34 17.30 20.78
C GLU A 58 -19.92 17.79 22.11
N GLN A 59 -19.81 17.00 23.17
CA GLN A 59 -20.44 17.28 24.45
C GLN A 59 -19.55 18.17 25.34
N GLU A 60 -18.24 17.93 25.31
CA GLU A 60 -17.26 18.74 26.05
C GLU A 60 -16.82 19.98 25.24
N LEU A 61 -16.60 19.85 23.92
CA LEU A 61 -16.07 20.92 23.06
C LEU A 61 -16.67 20.87 21.64
N PRO A 62 -17.92 21.36 21.46
CA PRO A 62 -18.71 21.19 20.22
C PRO A 62 -18.06 21.77 18.96
N VAL A 63 -17.14 22.72 19.11
CA VAL A 63 -16.48 23.38 17.97
C VAL A 63 -15.04 22.91 17.80
N ILE A 64 -14.28 22.78 18.88
CA ILE A 64 -12.83 22.54 18.82
C ILE A 64 -12.52 21.06 18.53
N GLY A 65 -13.28 20.12 19.08
CA GLY A 65 -13.07 18.68 18.87
C GLY A 65 -13.21 18.26 17.40
N PRO A 66 -14.36 18.55 16.75
CA PRO A 66 -14.58 18.24 15.33
C PRO A 66 -13.57 18.94 14.40
N LEU A 67 -13.22 20.19 14.71
CA LEU A 67 -12.23 20.95 13.92
C LEU A 67 -10.84 20.31 13.99
N LEU A 68 -10.39 19.91 15.18
CA LEU A 68 -9.10 19.25 15.38
C LEU A 68 -9.05 17.88 14.69
N PHE A 69 -10.17 17.14 14.73
CA PHE A 69 -10.31 15.85 14.01
C PHE A 69 -10.31 16.02 12.49
N PHE A 70 -11.00 17.03 11.97
CA PHE A 70 -10.96 17.37 10.55
C PHE A 70 -9.53 17.74 10.10
N LEU A 71 -8.82 18.54 10.90
CA LEU A 71 -7.44 18.93 10.63
C LEU A 71 -6.51 17.71 10.68
N PHE A 72 -6.69 16.83 11.65
CA PHE A 72 -5.98 15.55 11.74
C PHE A 72 -6.19 14.70 10.48
N LEU A 73 -7.44 14.50 10.04
CA LEU A 73 -7.75 13.72 8.84
C LEU A 73 -7.14 14.34 7.58
N CYS A 74 -7.25 15.66 7.43
CA CYS A 74 -6.72 16.39 6.30
C CYS A 74 -5.18 16.30 6.22
N VAL A 75 -4.50 16.68 7.32
CA VAL A 75 -3.03 16.66 7.39
C VAL A 75 -2.49 15.25 7.24
N THR A 76 -3.07 14.27 7.94
CA THR A 76 -2.63 12.86 7.87
C THR A 76 -2.80 12.32 6.45
N THR A 77 -3.94 12.56 5.81
CA THR A 77 -4.19 12.06 4.45
C THR A 77 -3.28 12.70 3.41
N ILE A 78 -3.09 14.03 3.46
CA ILE A 78 -2.19 14.74 2.53
C ILE A 78 -0.75 14.26 2.72
N LEU A 79 -0.30 14.14 3.97
CA LEU A 79 1.05 13.67 4.29
C LEU A 79 1.24 12.23 3.81
N LEU A 80 0.29 11.33 4.12
CA LEU A 80 0.35 9.93 3.75
C LEU A 80 0.32 9.76 2.23
N LEU A 81 -0.52 10.50 1.51
CA LEU A 81 -0.60 10.43 0.05
C LEU A 81 0.70 10.89 -0.62
N ASN A 82 1.28 12.00 -0.15
CA ASN A 82 2.54 12.51 -0.67
C ASN A 82 3.68 11.52 -0.43
N LEU A 83 3.71 10.90 0.75
CA LEU A 83 4.69 9.90 1.12
C LEU A 83 4.55 8.61 0.32
N LEU A 84 3.33 8.07 0.28
CA LEU A 84 3.01 6.82 -0.40
C LEU A 84 3.28 6.94 -1.90
N THR A 85 2.86 8.04 -2.52
CA THR A 85 3.14 8.31 -3.94
C THR A 85 4.64 8.40 -4.20
N ALA A 86 5.39 9.09 -3.34
CA ALA A 86 6.85 9.18 -3.48
C ALA A 86 7.52 7.80 -3.41
N GLN A 87 7.09 6.96 -2.48
CA GLN A 87 7.62 5.59 -2.34
C GLN A 87 7.25 4.69 -3.51
N PHE A 88 6.02 4.80 -4.01
CA PHE A 88 5.58 4.05 -5.18
C PHE A 88 6.36 4.47 -6.42
N ALA A 89 6.49 5.77 -6.68
CA ALA A 89 7.27 6.28 -7.81
C ALA A 89 8.72 5.79 -7.75
N PHE A 90 9.34 5.91 -6.58
CA PHE A 90 10.71 5.47 -6.34
C PHE A 90 10.90 3.95 -6.57
N THR A 91 10.05 3.13 -5.97
CA THR A 91 10.13 1.67 -6.08
C THR A 91 9.80 1.20 -7.49
N PHE A 92 8.80 1.83 -8.12
CA PHE A 92 8.42 1.56 -9.50
C PHE A 92 9.59 1.81 -10.44
N GLN A 93 10.28 2.94 -10.30
CA GLN A 93 11.42 3.27 -11.16
C GLN A 93 12.56 2.26 -10.99
N ARG A 94 12.89 1.88 -9.74
CA ARG A 94 13.91 0.86 -9.45
C ARG A 94 13.58 -0.51 -10.06
N VAL A 95 12.31 -0.94 -10.00
CA VAL A 95 11.88 -2.23 -10.57
C VAL A 95 11.74 -2.14 -12.09
N ALA A 96 11.25 -1.02 -12.62
CA ALA A 96 11.10 -0.76 -14.05
C ALA A 96 12.45 -0.86 -14.78
N ASP A 97 13.52 -0.32 -14.20
CA ASP A 97 14.85 -0.31 -14.80
C ASP A 97 15.39 -1.74 -15.04
N ASN A 98 15.24 -2.64 -14.07
CA ASN A 98 15.65 -4.04 -14.21
C ASN A 98 14.62 -4.90 -14.96
N SER A 99 13.33 -4.66 -14.76
CA SER A 99 12.26 -5.49 -15.35
C SER A 99 12.19 -5.37 -16.86
N ARG A 100 12.62 -4.26 -17.47
CA ARG A 100 12.65 -4.13 -18.94
C ARG A 100 13.60 -5.13 -19.60
N GLN A 101 14.80 -5.30 -19.05
CA GLN A 101 15.77 -6.27 -19.56
C GLN A 101 15.31 -7.71 -19.28
N GLU A 102 14.80 -7.96 -18.08
CA GLU A 102 14.27 -9.27 -17.71
C GLU A 102 13.05 -9.66 -18.57
N PHE A 103 12.17 -8.70 -18.87
CA PHE A 103 11.02 -8.88 -19.74
C PHE A 103 11.45 -9.18 -21.17
N ALA A 104 12.44 -8.46 -21.71
CA ALA A 104 12.98 -8.74 -23.04
C ALA A 104 13.59 -10.15 -23.12
N LEU A 105 14.32 -10.58 -22.09
CA LEU A 105 14.88 -11.93 -22.01
C LEU A 105 13.79 -13.00 -21.90
N LYS A 106 12.78 -12.81 -21.05
CA LYS A 106 11.63 -13.71 -20.93
C LYS A 106 10.86 -13.82 -22.24
N ARG A 107 10.64 -12.69 -22.92
CA ARG A 107 9.99 -12.66 -24.23
C ARG A 107 10.81 -13.39 -25.28
N ALA A 108 12.13 -13.20 -25.30
CA ALA A 108 13.02 -13.93 -26.21
C ALA A 108 12.97 -15.45 -25.95
N ARG A 109 12.98 -15.88 -24.68
CA ARG A 109 12.81 -17.31 -24.32
C ARG A 109 11.48 -17.87 -24.80
N LEU A 110 10.37 -17.17 -24.59
CA LEU A 110 9.06 -17.59 -25.08
C LEU A 110 9.01 -17.73 -26.62
N LEU A 111 9.72 -16.87 -27.35
CA LEU A 111 9.82 -16.97 -28.80
C LEU A 111 10.69 -18.16 -29.24
N VAL A 112 11.78 -18.45 -28.52
CA VAL A 112 12.63 -19.63 -28.74
C VAL A 112 11.89 -20.93 -28.47
N ASP A 113 11.10 -20.98 -27.38
CA ASP A 113 10.28 -22.15 -27.04
C ASP A 113 9.18 -22.41 -28.07
N ARG A 114 8.78 -21.38 -28.83
CA ARG A 114 7.77 -21.44 -29.90
C ARG A 114 8.37 -21.67 -31.29
N GLN A 115 9.68 -21.86 -31.42
CA GLN A 115 10.31 -22.06 -32.73
C GLN A 115 9.87 -23.39 -33.38
N PRO A 116 9.69 -23.41 -34.71
CA PRO A 116 9.28 -24.61 -35.44
C PRO A 116 10.34 -25.71 -35.27
N GLY A 117 9.94 -26.84 -34.68
CA GLY A 117 10.84 -27.95 -34.31
C GLY A 117 10.69 -28.44 -32.86
N ARG A 118 10.09 -27.65 -31.97
CA ARG A 118 9.73 -28.02 -30.59
C ARG A 118 8.20 -28.06 -30.42
N GLY A 119 7.59 -29.22 -30.69
CA GLY A 119 6.16 -29.49 -30.42
C GLY A 119 5.22 -28.43 -30.98
N THR A 120 5.02 -28.43 -32.30
CA THR A 120 4.31 -27.35 -33.01
C THR A 120 2.79 -27.48 -32.94
N ALA A 121 2.29 -28.65 -32.51
CA ALA A 121 0.86 -28.90 -32.38
C ALA A 121 0.30 -28.28 -31.10
N PRO A 122 -0.77 -27.46 -31.17
CA PRO A 122 -1.47 -27.01 -29.98
C PRO A 122 -2.04 -28.24 -29.22
N PRO A 123 -1.99 -28.29 -27.88
CA PRO A 123 -2.71 -29.32 -27.14
C PRO A 123 -4.20 -29.24 -27.51
N PRO A 124 -4.91 -30.36 -27.80
CA PRO A 124 -4.59 -31.77 -27.55
C PRO A 124 -3.89 -32.53 -28.69
N PHE A 125 -3.65 -31.92 -29.86
CA PHE A 125 -3.10 -32.59 -31.05
C PHE A 125 -1.62 -33.01 -30.91
N ASN A 126 -0.91 -32.50 -29.90
CA ASN A 126 0.46 -32.90 -29.54
C ASN A 126 0.61 -34.42 -29.26
N LEU A 127 -0.47 -35.09 -28.81
CA LEU A 127 -0.45 -36.53 -28.54
C LEU A 127 -0.23 -37.39 -29.80
N ILE A 128 -0.69 -36.92 -30.97
CA ILE A 128 -0.52 -37.62 -32.25
C ILE A 128 0.94 -37.50 -32.72
N GLU A 129 1.59 -36.36 -32.48
CA GLU A 129 2.99 -36.10 -32.84
C GLU A 129 3.95 -36.94 -31.98
N VAL A 130 3.69 -37.06 -30.67
CA VAL A 130 4.46 -37.89 -29.73
C VAL A 130 4.29 -39.39 -30.00
N CYS A 131 3.11 -39.82 -30.47
CA CYS A 131 2.85 -41.24 -30.76
C CYS A 131 3.42 -41.68 -32.11
N LEU A 132 3.51 -40.78 -33.11
CA LEU A 132 3.97 -41.09 -34.46
C LEU A 132 5.51 -40.99 -34.64
N PHE A 133 6.20 -40.15 -33.87
CA PHE A 133 7.65 -39.95 -33.93
C PHE A 133 8.32 -40.03 -32.54
N PRO A 134 8.57 -41.24 -31.99
CA PRO A 134 9.14 -41.38 -30.65
C PRO A 134 10.67 -41.25 -30.58
N LEU A 135 11.41 -41.31 -31.70
CA LEU A 135 12.88 -41.25 -31.71
C LEU A 135 13.38 -40.42 -32.89
N GLY A 136 14.09 -39.33 -32.59
CA GLY A 136 14.91 -38.64 -33.59
C GLY A 136 14.88 -37.12 -33.51
N ARG A 137 15.04 -36.54 -32.31
CA ARG A 137 15.43 -35.13 -32.13
C ARG A 137 16.30 -34.99 -30.89
N GLU A 138 17.61 -35.23 -31.07
CA GLU A 138 18.64 -34.54 -30.29
C GLU A 138 18.82 -33.12 -30.83
#